data_AF-A0AAV4D7V1-F1
#
_entry.id   AF-A0AAV4D7V1-F1
#
_cell.length_a   1.000
_cell.length_b   1.000
_cell.length_c   1.000
_cell.angle_alpha   90.00
_cell.angle_beta   90.00
_cell.angle_gamma   90.00
#
_symmetry.space_group_name_H-M   'P 1'
#
loop_
_entity.id
_entity.type
_entity.pdbx_description
1 polymer ?
#
loop_
_entity_poly.entity_id
_entity_poly.type
_entity_poly.pdbx_seq_one_letter_code
_entity_poly.pdbx_strand_id
1 'polypeptide(L)'
;MSVKLAAQTLSTPVADAIDFLRMINFIGSEATSKFIRKIDKLFDICNSSSPKGRFSKSPLNLINLEERIAEVEAIANYLRGLRDSNNKKLTDGRRKTAFIGFLVTIKYIINLSRRLLNQDDPFKYVLTYKLSQDNLETF
;
A
#
# COMPACT_ATOMS: atom_id res chain seq x y z
N MET A 1 17.94 -8.46 1.83
CA MET A 1 16.90 -7.85 2.70
C MET A 1 15.71 -8.81 2.74
N SER A 2 15.12 -9.12 3.90
CA SER A 2 14.01 -10.08 3.96
C SER A 2 12.65 -9.39 3.82
N VAL A 3 12.12 -9.33 2.60
CA VAL A 3 10.78 -8.78 2.32
C VAL A 3 9.69 -9.55 3.08
N LYS A 4 9.85 -10.87 3.22
CA LYS A 4 8.92 -11.73 3.96
C LYS A 4 8.75 -11.29 5.42
N LEU A 5 9.85 -10.99 6.12
CA LEU A 5 9.79 -10.52 7.51
C LEU A 5 9.09 -9.16 7.62
N ALA A 6 9.38 -8.23 6.70
CA ALA A 6 8.75 -6.92 6.70
C ALA A 6 7.22 -7.01 6.46
N ALA A 7 6.80 -7.80 5.46
CA ALA A 7 5.39 -8.01 5.14
C ALA A 7 4.63 -8.69 6.30
N GLN A 8 5.23 -9.68 6.95
CA GLN A 8 4.63 -10.32 8.13
C GLN A 8 4.50 -9.35 9.31
N THR A 9 5.50 -8.48 9.51
CA THR A 9 5.52 -7.49 10.60
C THR A 9 4.46 -6.40 10.41
N LEU A 10 4.24 -5.96 9.17
CA LEU A 10 3.29 -4.89 8.84
C LEU A 10 1.99 -5.45 8.23
N SER A 11 1.40 -6.44 8.89
CA SER A 11 0.19 -7.12 8.40
C SER A 11 -1.05 -6.82 9.27
N THR A 12 -2.24 -6.92 8.68
CA THR A 12 -3.52 -6.72 9.39
C THR A 12 -3.64 -7.59 10.66
N PRO A 13 -3.27 -8.89 10.68
CA PRO A 13 -3.31 -9.68 11.91
C PRO A 13 -2.44 -9.14 13.05
N VAL A 14 -1.28 -8.52 12.74
CA VAL A 14 -0.45 -7.86 13.77
C VAL A 14 -1.18 -6.64 14.33
N ALA A 15 -1.85 -5.87 13.46
CA ALA A 15 -2.65 -4.73 13.89
C ALA A 15 -3.86 -5.16 14.74
N ASP A 16 -4.50 -6.28 14.40
CA ASP A 16 -5.60 -6.87 15.18
C ASP A 16 -5.12 -7.32 16.57
N ALA A 17 -3.94 -7.94 16.65
CA ALA A 17 -3.32 -8.31 17.93
C ALA A 17 -3.00 -7.09 18.80
N ILE A 18 -2.46 -6.02 18.20
CA ILE A 18 -2.24 -4.74 18.91
C ILE A 18 -3.55 -4.20 19.47
N ASP A 19 -4.62 -4.24 18.67
CA ASP A 19 -5.94 -3.76 19.09
C ASP A 19 -6.56 -4.60 20.20
N PHE A 20 -6.37 -5.91 20.18
CA PHE A 20 -6.75 -6.78 21.29
C PHE A 20 -5.98 -6.43 22.57
N LEU A 21 -4.66 -6.23 22.48
CA LEU A 21 -3.82 -5.86 23.63
C LEU A 21 -4.17 -4.49 24.21
N ARG A 22 -4.75 -3.59 23.41
CA ARG A 22 -5.28 -2.29 23.91
C ARG A 22 -6.41 -2.48 24.92
N MET A 23 -7.19 -3.55 24.81
CA MET A 23 -8.25 -3.85 25.79
C MET A 23 -7.70 -4.23 27.17
N ILE A 24 -6.42 -4.60 27.25
CA ILE A 24 -5.77 -5.03 28.49
C ILE A 24 -4.96 -3.88 29.08
N ASN A 25 -3.92 -3.40 28.37
CA ASN A 25 -3.11 -2.26 28.85
C ASN A 25 -2.16 -1.64 27.81
N PHE A 26 -2.30 -1.97 26.52
CA PHE A 26 -1.39 -1.47 25.48
C PHE A 26 -1.77 -0.07 24.97
N ILE A 27 -2.01 0.86 25.89
CA ILE A 27 -2.58 2.20 25.65
C ILE A 27 -1.68 3.01 24.69
N GLY A 28 -2.31 3.86 23.86
CA GLY A 28 -1.60 4.75 22.93
C GLY A 28 -1.12 4.09 21.63
N SER A 29 -1.40 2.81 21.42
CA SER A 29 -0.98 2.06 20.22
C SER A 29 -1.91 2.19 19.00
N GLU A 30 -2.98 2.99 19.09
CA GLU A 30 -3.96 3.17 18.01
C GLU A 30 -3.34 3.69 16.72
N ALA A 31 -2.44 4.67 16.83
CA ALA A 31 -1.75 5.22 15.67
C ALA A 31 -0.93 4.15 14.94
N THR A 32 -0.31 3.23 15.70
CA THR A 32 0.48 2.12 15.18
C THR A 32 -0.38 1.11 14.43
N SER A 33 -1.48 0.65 15.03
CA SER A 33 -2.36 -0.33 14.37
C SER A 33 -3.05 0.26 13.14
N LYS A 34 -3.40 1.56 13.17
CA LYS A 34 -3.89 2.31 12.00
C LYS A 34 -2.83 2.43 10.89
N PHE A 35 -1.58 2.69 11.26
CA PHE A 35 -0.47 2.75 10.31
C PHE A 35 -0.27 1.39 9.62
N ILE A 36 -0.20 0.30 10.40
CA ILE A 36 0.01 -1.05 9.89
C ILE A 36 -1.06 -1.43 8.86
N ARG A 37 -2.35 -1.23 9.16
CA ARG A 37 -3.43 -1.56 8.22
C ARG A 37 -3.36 -0.76 6.92
N LYS A 38 -2.94 0.50 6.98
CA LYS A 38 -2.77 1.33 5.78
C LYS A 38 -1.62 0.83 4.90
N ILE A 39 -0.50 0.43 5.52
CA ILE A 39 0.64 -0.11 4.78
C ILE A 39 0.32 -1.50 4.23
N ASP A 40 -0.31 -2.39 5.00
CA ASP A 40 -0.73 -3.73 4.57
C ASP A 40 -1.67 -3.64 3.36
N LYS A 41 -2.70 -2.78 3.44
CA LYS A 41 -3.62 -2.55 2.33
C LYS A 41 -2.92 -1.99 1.09
N LEU A 42 -2.00 -1.02 1.26
CA LEU A 42 -1.23 -0.48 0.16
C LEU A 42 -0.35 -1.56 -0.48
N PHE A 43 0.30 -2.39 0.33
CA PHE A 43 1.14 -3.49 -0.13
C PHE A 43 0.32 -4.48 -0.97
N ASP A 44 -0.84 -4.92 -0.48
CA ASP A 44 -1.72 -5.83 -1.22
C ASP A 44 -2.16 -5.28 -2.58
N ILE A 45 -2.53 -3.99 -2.64
CA ILE A 45 -2.94 -3.33 -3.90
C ILE A 45 -1.75 -3.20 -4.86
N CYS A 46 -0.56 -2.90 -4.35
CA CYS A 46 0.66 -2.77 -5.17
C CYS A 46 1.28 -4.13 -5.54
N ASN A 47 0.75 -5.24 -5.00
CA ASN A 47 1.32 -6.57 -5.15
C ASN A 47 0.29 -7.62 -5.60
N SER A 48 -0.68 -7.22 -6.43
CA SER A 48 -1.65 -8.16 -7.01
C SER A 48 -0.96 -9.01 -8.08
N SER A 49 -0.84 -10.31 -7.81
CA SER A 49 -0.09 -11.27 -8.63
C SER A 49 -0.95 -12.29 -9.37
N SER A 50 -2.23 -12.41 -9.01
CA SER A 50 -3.15 -13.41 -9.58
C SER A 50 -4.42 -12.76 -10.12
N PRO A 51 -4.88 -13.15 -11.32
CA PRO A 51 -6.19 -12.75 -11.83
C PRO A 51 -7.37 -13.20 -10.95
N LYS A 52 -7.15 -14.22 -10.10
CA LYS A 52 -8.14 -14.74 -9.14
C LYS A 52 -8.01 -14.10 -7.75
N GLY A 53 -7.14 -13.10 -7.60
CA GLY A 53 -6.99 -12.35 -6.35
C GLY A 53 -8.32 -11.73 -5.89
N ARG A 54 -8.52 -11.62 -4.58
CA ARG A 54 -9.75 -11.09 -3.97
C ARG A 54 -9.43 -9.89 -3.08
N PHE A 55 -10.43 -9.05 -2.83
CA PHE A 55 -10.32 -7.87 -1.97
C PHE A 55 -9.13 -6.99 -2.40
N SER A 56 -8.33 -6.45 -1.48
CA SER A 56 -7.17 -5.60 -1.79
C SER A 56 -6.14 -6.27 -2.72
N LYS A 57 -6.13 -7.61 -2.80
CA LYS A 57 -5.24 -8.39 -3.68
C LYS A 57 -5.82 -8.62 -5.07
N SER A 58 -7.06 -8.19 -5.33
CA SER A 58 -7.70 -8.35 -6.64
C SER A 58 -6.97 -7.52 -7.71
N PRO A 59 -6.90 -7.99 -8.96
CA PRO A 59 -6.30 -7.21 -10.02
C PRO A 59 -7.11 -5.93 -10.28
N LEU A 60 -6.45 -4.86 -10.71
CA LEU A 60 -7.11 -3.61 -11.07
C LEU A 60 -7.82 -3.79 -12.41
N ASN A 61 -9.10 -3.43 -12.49
CA ASN A 61 -9.91 -3.49 -13.71
C ASN A 61 -10.94 -2.36 -13.71
N LEU A 62 -11.63 -2.14 -14.82
CA LEU A 62 -12.58 -1.02 -14.96
C LEU A 62 -13.70 -1.02 -13.91
N ILE A 63 -14.07 -2.17 -13.34
CA ILE A 63 -15.13 -2.27 -12.34
C ILE A 63 -14.66 -1.74 -10.99
N ASN A 64 -13.42 -2.04 -10.59
CA ASN A 64 -12.90 -1.70 -9.26
C ASN A 64 -11.90 -0.52 -9.26
N LEU A 65 -11.56 0.02 -10.43
CA LEU A 65 -10.47 1.00 -10.57
C LEU A 65 -10.68 2.23 -9.70
N GLU A 66 -11.83 2.91 -9.82
CA GLU A 66 -12.05 4.17 -9.11
C GLU A 66 -12.16 3.97 -7.59
N GLU A 67 -12.75 2.86 -7.14
CA GLU A 67 -12.74 2.49 -5.70
C GLU A 67 -11.30 2.31 -5.20
N ARG A 68 -10.48 1.54 -5.93
CA ARG A 68 -9.08 1.30 -5.57
C ARG A 68 -8.24 2.58 -5.60
N ILE A 69 -8.49 3.47 -6.56
CA ILE A 69 -7.85 4.78 -6.64
C ILE A 69 -8.19 5.60 -5.39
N ALA A 70 -9.47 5.71 -5.03
CA ALA A 70 -9.87 6.43 -3.83
C ALA A 70 -9.21 5.89 -2.55
N GLU A 71 -9.08 4.56 -2.45
CA GLU A 71 -8.38 3.92 -1.32
C GLU A 71 -6.90 4.29 -1.25
N VAL A 72 -6.15 4.17 -2.35
CA VAL A 72 -4.71 4.49 -2.36
C VAL A 72 -4.46 5.98 -2.23
N GLU A 73 -5.35 6.84 -2.74
CA GLU A 73 -5.28 8.29 -2.53
C GLU A 73 -5.51 8.68 -1.07
N ALA A 74 -6.46 8.03 -0.40
CA ALA A 74 -6.67 8.21 1.05
C ALA A 74 -5.44 7.79 1.86
N ILE A 75 -4.75 6.72 1.44
CA ILE A 75 -3.47 6.31 2.05
C ILE A 75 -2.37 7.33 1.73
N ALA A 76 -2.27 7.82 0.49
CA ALA A 76 -1.30 8.84 0.11
C ALA A 76 -1.46 10.13 0.93
N ASN A 77 -2.70 10.60 1.13
CA ASN A 77 -3.00 11.77 1.95
C ASN A 77 -2.60 11.55 3.41
N TYR A 78 -2.87 10.36 3.96
CA TYR A 78 -2.37 10.00 5.28
C TYR A 78 -0.84 10.04 5.36
N LEU A 79 -0.12 9.44 4.40
CA LEU A 79 1.35 9.43 4.36
C LEU A 79 1.94 10.84 4.25
N ARG A 80 1.33 11.74 3.47
CA ARG A 80 1.74 13.16 3.38
C ARG A 80 1.56 13.91 4.70
N GLY A 81 0.59 13.50 5.51
CA GLY A 81 0.27 14.10 6.80
C GLY A 81 1.16 13.61 7.95
N LEU A 82 1.92 12.54 7.77
CA LEU A 82 2.78 12.00 8.83
C LEU A 82 3.92 12.96 9.17
N ARG A 83 4.17 13.11 10.47
CA ARG A 83 5.19 13.98 11.05
C ARG A 83 6.01 13.23 12.09
N ASP A 84 7.23 13.68 12.32
CA ASP A 84 8.08 13.20 13.41
C ASP A 84 7.76 13.90 14.74
N SER A 85 8.49 13.55 15.80
CA SER A 85 8.35 14.14 17.13
C SER A 85 8.66 15.64 17.19
N ASN A 86 9.35 16.19 16.19
CA ASN A 86 9.64 17.62 16.06
C ASN A 86 8.62 18.32 15.15
N ASN A 87 7.48 17.67 14.87
CA ASN A 87 6.43 18.17 13.99
C ASN A 87 6.89 18.38 12.53
N LYS A 88 8.02 17.82 12.11
CA LYS A 88 8.50 17.90 10.73
C LYS A 88 7.87 16.79 9.90
N LYS A 89 7.40 17.11 8.69
CA LYS A 89 6.83 16.09 7.79
C LYS A 89 7.85 15.00 7.48
N LEU A 90 7.40 13.74 7.47
CA LEU A 90 8.27 12.62 7.15
C LEU A 90 8.78 12.67 5.70
N THR A 91 8.05 13.34 4.81
CA THR A 91 8.47 13.62 3.42
C THR A 91 9.63 14.61 3.30
N ASP A 92 9.94 15.35 4.36
CA ASP A 92 10.98 16.39 4.36
C ASP A 92 12.17 16.01 5.25
N GLY A 93 12.04 14.90 5.99
CA GLY A 93 13.03 14.38 6.93
C GLY A 93 14.17 13.60 6.28
N ARG A 94 15.09 13.09 7.10
CA ARG A 94 16.22 12.25 6.64
C ARG A 94 15.77 10.92 6.03
N ARG A 95 14.65 10.37 6.50
CA ARG A 95 14.07 9.10 6.02
C ARG A 95 12.97 9.29 4.97
N LYS A 96 12.94 10.45 4.31
CA LYS A 96 11.90 10.82 3.33
C LYS A 96 11.76 9.85 2.16
N THR A 97 12.85 9.20 1.76
CA THR A 97 12.90 8.35 0.57
C THR A 97 11.83 7.26 0.59
N ALA A 98 11.59 6.62 1.74
CA ALA A 98 10.55 5.58 1.85
C ALA A 98 9.14 6.16 1.59
N PHE A 99 8.83 7.30 2.20
CA PHE A 99 7.51 7.95 2.06
C PHE A 99 7.31 8.53 0.66
N ILE A 100 8.33 9.18 0.10
CA ILE A 100 8.30 9.67 -1.29
C ILE A 100 8.13 8.50 -2.25
N GLY A 101 8.84 7.39 -2.02
CA GLY A 101 8.70 6.15 -2.79
C GLY A 101 7.26 5.67 -2.85
N PHE A 102 6.59 5.52 -1.70
CA PHE A 102 5.17 5.15 -1.67
C PHE A 102 4.28 6.12 -2.46
N LEU A 103 4.49 7.44 -2.31
CA LEU A 103 3.68 8.44 -3.00
C LEU A 103 3.88 8.40 -4.52
N VAL A 104 5.11 8.19 -4.98
CA VAL A 104 5.44 8.04 -6.40
C VAL A 104 4.83 6.75 -6.95
N THR A 105 4.96 5.63 -6.24
CA THR A 105 4.37 4.34 -6.63
C THR A 105 2.85 4.44 -6.77
N ILE A 106 2.17 5.07 -5.81
CA ILE A 106 0.71 5.30 -5.88
C ILE A 106 0.36 6.08 -7.14
N LYS A 107 1.03 7.22 -7.38
CA LYS A 107 0.78 8.06 -8.57
C LYS A 107 1.03 7.28 -9.87
N TYR A 108 2.10 6.48 -9.91
CA TYR A 108 2.44 5.66 -11.06
C TYR A 108 1.37 4.60 -11.35
N ILE A 109 0.97 3.82 -10.34
CA ILE A 109 -0.06 2.78 -10.47
C ILE A 109 -1.38 3.39 -10.97
N ILE A 110 -1.82 4.51 -10.38
CA ILE A 110 -3.06 5.19 -10.81
C ILE A 110 -3.01 5.55 -12.31
N ASN A 111 -1.94 6.24 -12.72
CA ASN A 111 -1.82 6.72 -14.09
C ASN A 111 -1.64 5.59 -15.11
N LEU A 112 -0.81 4.61 -14.77
CA LEU A 112 -0.58 3.46 -15.64
C LEU A 112 -1.85 2.62 -15.77
N SER A 113 -2.53 2.31 -14.68
CA SER A 113 -3.78 1.55 -14.72
C SER A 113 -4.85 2.26 -15.52
N ARG A 114 -5.02 3.58 -15.35
CA ARG A 114 -5.95 4.36 -16.20
C ARG A 114 -5.59 4.25 -17.67
N ARG A 115 -4.32 4.38 -18.03
CA ARG A 115 -3.86 4.28 -19.43
C ARG A 115 -4.10 2.89 -20.01
N LEU A 116 -3.71 1.83 -19.31
CA LEU A 116 -3.83 0.45 -19.80
C LEU A 116 -5.29 -0.01 -19.90
N LEU A 117 -6.16 0.45 -19.01
CA LEU A 117 -7.56 0.03 -18.96
C LEU A 117 -8.49 0.86 -19.85
N ASN A 118 -8.08 2.05 -20.30
CA ASN A 118 -8.92 2.96 -21.11
C ASN A 118 -8.33 3.28 -22.50
N GLN A 119 -7.30 2.57 -22.95
CA GLN A 119 -6.79 2.68 -24.34
C GLN A 119 -7.76 2.02 -25.34
N ASP A 120 -7.58 2.27 -26.64
CA ASP A 120 -8.46 1.77 -27.71
C ASP A 120 -8.61 0.24 -27.73
N ASP A 121 -7.54 -0.49 -27.40
CA ASP A 121 -7.55 -1.94 -27.15
C ASP A 121 -7.23 -2.22 -25.66
N PRO A 122 -8.22 -2.11 -24.76
CA PRO A 122 -7.96 -2.05 -23.33
C PRO A 122 -7.56 -3.42 -22.76
N PHE A 123 -6.62 -3.39 -21.81
CA PHE A 123 -6.34 -4.56 -21.00
C PHE A 123 -7.55 -4.94 -20.15
N LYS A 124 -7.84 -6.23 -20.01
CA LYS A 124 -8.93 -6.72 -19.12
C LYS A 124 -8.68 -6.37 -17.66
N TYR A 125 -7.42 -6.35 -17.25
CA TYR A 125 -6.99 -6.05 -15.90
C TYR A 125 -5.48 -5.76 -15.85
N VAL A 126 -5.01 -5.20 -14.73
CA VAL A 126 -3.60 -4.94 -14.43
C VAL A 126 -3.20 -5.69 -13.15
N LEU A 127 -2.14 -6.50 -13.27
CA LEU A 127 -1.47 -7.16 -12.15
C LEU A 127 -0.30 -6.29 -11.68
N THR A 128 -0.46 -5.61 -10.57
CA THR A 128 0.53 -4.66 -10.03
C THR A 128 1.84 -5.33 -9.62
N TYR A 129 1.83 -6.62 -9.29
CA TYR A 129 3.05 -7.41 -9.09
C TYR A 129 3.95 -7.44 -10.34
N LYS A 130 3.38 -7.38 -11.55
CA LYS A 130 4.17 -7.35 -12.79
C LYS A 130 4.92 -6.03 -13.01
N LEU A 131 4.67 -5.03 -12.16
CA LEU A 131 5.37 -3.75 -12.16
C LEU A 131 6.52 -3.71 -11.15
N SER A 132 6.70 -4.75 -10.34
CA SER A 132 7.83 -4.85 -9.41
C SER A 132 9.06 -5.44 -10.09
N GLN A 133 10.23 -5.16 -9.50
CA GLN A 133 11.50 -5.74 -9.94
C GLN A 133 11.71 -7.17 -9.44
N ASP A 134 10.75 -7.76 -8.72
CA ASP A 134 10.89 -9.08 -8.08
C ASP A 134 11.26 -10.16 -9.11
N ASN A 135 10.69 -10.10 -10.32
CA ASN A 135 11.02 -11.06 -11.38
C ASN A 135 12.50 -10.98 -11.82
N LEU A 136 13.18 -9.85 -11.63
CA LEU A 136 14.61 -9.66 -11.90
C LEU A 136 15.48 -10.16 -10.74
N GLU A 137 14.96 -10.13 -9.50
CA GLU A 137 15.69 -10.56 -8.30
C GLU A 137 15.58 -12.08 -8.06
N THR A 138 14.58 -12.74 -8.65
CA THR A 138 14.36 -14.19 -8.54
C THR A 138 14.99 -15.02 -9.67
N PHE A 139 15.72 -14.38 -10.59
CA PHE A 139 16.42 -15.05 -11.70
C PHE A 139 17.72 -15.72 -11.24
#